data_AF-A0A1Z4KVL4-F1
#
_entry.id   AF-A0A1Z4KVL4-F1
#
_cell.length_a   1.000
_cell.length_b   1.000
_cell.length_c   1.000
_cell.angle_alpha   90.00
_cell.angle_beta   90.00
_cell.angle_gamma   90.00
#
_symmetry.space_group_name_H-M   'P 1'
#
loop_
_entity.id
_entity.type
_entity.pdbx_description
1 polymer ?
#
loop_
_entity_poly.entity_id
_entity_poly.type
_entity_poly.pdbx_seq_one_letter_code
_entity_poly.pdbx_strand_id
1 'polypeptide(L)'
;MKQGMINDPVKRTKSIKVYLFEEEKTTIEEKANATGVTASEYLRSCGLRRVLTTKPPTDLITIRATAGNLKSELMMLSHLAKETNNQQILDTVNKAIALVDQTIAAAFNLNVPDKSPSSQET
;
A
#
# COMPACT_ATOMS: atom_id res chain seq x y z
N MET A 1 15.63 -45.10 18.47
CA MET A 1 14.64 -44.27 17.75
C MET A 1 15.34 -43.03 17.23
N LYS A 2 15.58 -42.94 15.90
CA LYS A 2 16.16 -41.74 15.27
C LYS A 2 15.01 -40.78 14.97
N GLN A 3 14.99 -39.64 15.66
CA GLN A 3 14.02 -38.58 15.46
C GLN A 3 14.22 -38.00 14.06
N GLY A 4 13.31 -38.30 13.13
CA GLY A 4 13.32 -37.74 11.80
C GLY A 4 13.18 -36.22 11.90
N MET A 5 14.13 -35.49 11.32
CA MET A 5 14.03 -34.04 11.16
C MET A 5 12.83 -33.75 10.27
N ILE A 6 11.70 -33.39 10.87
CA ILE A 6 10.55 -32.84 10.14
C ILE A 6 11.01 -31.46 9.66
N ASN A 7 11.45 -31.39 8.40
CA ASN A 7 11.72 -30.14 7.73
C ASN A 7 10.39 -29.44 7.50
N ASP A 8 10.07 -28.49 8.38
CA ASP A 8 9.01 -27.53 8.13
C ASP A 8 9.39 -26.72 6.87
N PRO A 9 8.64 -26.82 5.75
CA PRO A 9 9.01 -26.20 4.49
C PRO A 9 9.07 -24.67 4.56
N VAL A 10 8.55 -24.07 5.64
CA VAL A 10 8.55 -22.61 5.87
C VAL A 10 9.77 -22.17 6.69
N LYS A 11 10.43 -23.08 7.40
CA LYS A 11 11.51 -22.73 8.33
C LYS A 11 12.85 -22.60 7.61
N ARG A 12 13.53 -21.48 7.83
CA ARG A 12 14.86 -21.20 7.26
C ARG A 12 15.90 -22.13 7.91
N THR A 13 16.58 -22.95 7.12
CA THR A 13 17.53 -23.99 7.60
C THR A 13 18.99 -23.66 7.35
N LYS A 14 19.29 -22.59 6.60
CA LYS A 14 20.65 -22.17 6.23
C LYS A 14 20.89 -20.73 6.67
N SER A 15 22.12 -20.45 7.12
CA SER A 15 22.58 -19.11 7.50
C SER A 15 23.78 -18.70 6.66
N ILE A 16 23.87 -17.40 6.37
CA ILE A 16 25.01 -16.75 5.73
C ILE A 16 25.52 -15.72 6.73
N LYS A 17 26.82 -15.74 7.03
CA LYS A 17 27.47 -14.74 7.88
C LYS A 17 28.19 -13.73 6.99
N VAL A 18 28.00 -12.46 7.28
CA VAL A 18 28.67 -11.34 6.62
C VAL A 18 29.37 -10.54 7.71
N TYR A 19 30.65 -10.23 7.50
CA TYR A 19 31.41 -9.35 8.36
C TYR A 19 31.27 -7.92 7.86
N LEU A 20 31.04 -7.00 8.77
CA LEU A 20 30.77 -5.59 8.49
C LEU A 20 31.62 -4.72 9.43
N PHE A 21 32.01 -3.56 8.96
CA PHE A 21 32.43 -2.47 9.82
C PHE A 21 31.20 -1.85 10.54
N GLU A 22 31.42 -1.16 11.66
CA GLU A 22 30.31 -0.56 12.42
C GLU A 22 29.49 0.42 11.58
N GLU A 23 30.14 1.24 10.75
CA GLU A 23 29.46 2.20 9.85
C GLU A 23 28.56 1.49 8.82
N GLU A 24 29.01 0.35 8.29
CA GLU A 24 28.24 -0.45 7.34
C GLU A 24 27.02 -1.07 8.01
N LYS A 25 27.19 -1.57 9.25
CA LYS A 25 26.11 -2.11 10.06
C LYS A 25 25.06 -1.04 10.34
N THR A 26 25.45 0.15 10.80
CA THR A 26 24.54 1.27 11.04
C THR A 26 23.77 1.62 9.77
N THR A 27 24.45 1.73 8.63
CA THR A 27 23.82 2.02 7.35
C THR A 27 22.77 0.98 6.96
N ILE A 28 23.05 -0.31 7.19
CA ILE A 28 22.10 -1.41 6.92
C ILE A 28 20.88 -1.32 7.82
N GLU A 29 21.07 -1.04 9.11
CA GLU A 29 19.99 -0.93 10.10
C GLU A 29 19.08 0.27 9.80
N GLU A 30 19.63 1.42 9.45
CA GLU A 30 18.86 2.60 9.03
C GLU A 30 17.98 2.32 7.80
N LYS A 31 18.57 1.68 6.78
CA LYS A 31 17.83 1.31 5.56
C LYS A 31 16.76 0.25 5.84
N ALA A 32 17.05 -0.72 6.70
CA ALA A 32 16.08 -1.72 7.13
C ALA A 32 14.89 -1.06 7.84
N ASN A 33 15.16 -0.14 8.78
CA ASN A 33 14.15 0.64 9.49
C ASN A 33 13.26 1.46 8.54
N ALA A 34 13.85 2.09 7.53
CA ALA A 34 13.10 2.84 6.52
C ALA A 34 12.12 1.95 5.70
N THR A 35 12.39 0.65 5.61
CA THR A 35 11.50 -0.33 4.97
C THR A 35 10.56 -1.05 5.95
N GLY A 36 10.72 -0.84 7.26
CA GLY A 36 9.89 -1.46 8.30
C GLY A 36 10.16 -2.95 8.53
N VAL A 37 11.33 -3.46 8.14
CA VAL A 37 11.73 -4.87 8.33
C VAL A 37 13.02 -4.97 9.14
N THR A 38 13.35 -6.17 9.63
CA THR A 38 14.63 -6.40 10.33
C THR A 38 15.81 -6.34 9.37
N ALA A 39 17.01 -6.05 9.86
CA ALA A 39 18.24 -6.04 9.05
C ALA A 39 18.47 -7.34 8.27
N SER A 40 18.16 -8.49 8.88
CA SER A 40 18.29 -9.80 8.21
C SER A 40 17.28 -9.99 7.07
N GLU A 41 16.06 -9.48 7.22
CA GLU A 41 15.05 -9.52 6.16
C GLU A 41 15.36 -8.50 5.05
N TYR A 42 15.89 -7.34 5.42
CA TYR A 42 16.35 -6.32 4.49
C TYR A 42 17.47 -6.87 3.59
N LEU A 43 18.55 -7.40 4.18
CA LEU A 43 19.66 -8.00 3.44
C LEU A 43 19.24 -9.17 2.56
N ARG A 44 18.35 -10.03 3.06
CA ARG A 44 17.77 -11.11 2.27
C ARG A 44 16.99 -10.56 1.08
N SER A 45 16.21 -9.51 1.29
CA SER A 45 15.43 -8.89 0.23
C SER A 45 16.34 -8.20 -0.79
N CYS A 46 17.44 -7.55 -0.37
CA CYS A 46 18.47 -7.03 -1.28
C CYS A 46 19.03 -8.13 -2.18
N GLY A 47 19.32 -9.30 -1.60
CA GLY A 47 19.88 -10.45 -2.33
C GLY A 47 18.89 -11.19 -3.23
N LEU A 48 17.58 -11.11 -2.95
CA LEU A 48 16.54 -11.86 -3.67
C LEU A 48 15.66 -11.02 -4.60
N ARG A 49 15.51 -9.72 -4.34
CA ARG A 49 14.59 -8.83 -5.06
C ARG A 49 15.39 -7.68 -5.67
N ARG A 50 15.15 -7.43 -6.97
CA ARG A 50 15.80 -6.33 -7.72
C ARG A 50 15.41 -4.93 -7.22
N VAL A 51 14.26 -4.79 -6.56
CA VAL A 51 13.73 -3.53 -6.02
C VAL A 51 13.17 -3.77 -4.62
N LEU A 52 13.62 -2.99 -3.65
CA LEU A 52 13.06 -2.92 -2.31
C LEU A 52 12.08 -1.76 -2.28
N THR A 53 10.79 -2.07 -2.13
CA THR A 53 9.78 -1.03 -1.96
C THR A 53 9.93 -0.41 -0.58
N THR A 54 10.31 0.86 -0.55
CA THR A 54 10.30 1.68 0.65
C THR A 54 8.88 1.75 1.21
N LYS A 55 8.75 1.70 2.54
CA LYS A 55 7.45 1.93 3.18
C LYS A 55 6.95 3.32 2.78
N PRO A 56 5.70 3.49 2.33
CA PRO A 56 5.17 4.81 2.08
C PRO A 56 5.23 5.65 3.37
N PRO A 57 5.54 6.96 3.28
CA PRO A 57 5.52 7.88 4.42
C PRO A 57 4.24 7.72 5.25
N THR A 58 4.35 7.87 6.58
CA THR A 58 3.22 7.77 7.51
C THR A 58 2.07 8.70 7.10
N ASP A 59 2.38 9.89 6.57
CA ASP A 59 1.40 10.85 6.10
C ASP A 59 0.56 10.31 4.93
N LEU A 60 1.17 9.58 3.99
CA LEU A 60 0.43 8.94 2.89
C LEU A 60 -0.50 7.83 3.39
N ILE A 61 -0.08 7.10 4.43
CA ILE A 61 -0.92 6.08 5.08
C ILE A 61 -2.13 6.75 5.73
N THR A 62 -1.92 7.86 6.44
CA THR A 62 -3.00 8.64 7.07
C THR A 62 -3.96 9.20 6.03
N ILE A 63 -3.45 9.81 4.95
CA ILE A 63 -4.27 10.32 3.84
C ILE A 63 -5.14 9.22 3.27
N ARG A 64 -4.58 8.02 3.02
CA ARG A 64 -5.34 6.87 2.52
C ARG A 64 -6.45 6.46 3.48
N ALA A 65 -6.17 6.42 4.79
CA ALA A 65 -7.16 6.05 5.80
C ALA A 65 -8.31 7.07 5.86
N THR A 66 -7.99 8.37 5.91
CA THR A 66 -8.98 9.45 5.92
C THR A 66 -9.82 9.46 4.64
N ALA A 67 -9.18 9.32 3.48
CA ALA A 67 -9.88 9.21 2.20
C ALA A 67 -10.80 7.99 2.13
N GLY A 68 -10.37 6.85 2.68
CA GLY A 68 -11.18 5.65 2.81
C GLY A 68 -12.44 5.86 3.67
N ASN A 69 -12.31 6.54 4.81
CA ASN A 69 -13.45 6.88 5.67
C ASN A 69 -14.45 7.80 4.95
N LEU A 70 -13.95 8.84 4.28
CA LEU A 70 -14.78 9.75 3.49
C LEU A 70 -15.55 9.00 2.39
N LYS A 71 -14.90 8.05 1.69
CA LYS A 71 -15.55 7.21 0.69
C LYS A 71 -16.69 6.37 1.28
N SER A 72 -16.50 5.81 2.48
CA SER A 72 -17.55 5.05 3.18
C SER A 72 -18.75 5.93 3.51
N GLU A 73 -18.54 7.16 3.98
CA GLU A 73 -19.62 8.13 4.24
C GLU A 73 -20.36 8.51 2.95
N LEU A 74 -19.62 8.76 1.87
CA LEU A 74 -20.21 9.02 0.56
C LEU A 74 -21.03 7.82 0.05
N MET A 75 -20.59 6.58 0.28
CA MET A 75 -21.37 5.40 -0.07
C MET A 75 -22.68 5.29 0.73
N MET A 76 -22.68 5.66 2.01
CA MET A 76 -23.92 5.76 2.80
C MET A 76 -24.86 6.83 2.23
N LEU A 77 -24.32 8.00 1.86
CA LEU A 77 -25.12 9.05 1.21
C LEU A 77 -25.68 8.59 -0.14
N SER A 78 -24.90 7.84 -0.92
CA SER A 78 -25.36 7.23 -2.17
C SER A 78 -26.55 6.29 -1.93
N HIS A 79 -26.51 5.49 -0.86
CA HIS A 79 -27.61 4.60 -0.52
C HIS A 79 -28.90 5.38 -0.22
N LEU A 80 -28.83 6.39 0.64
CA LEU A 80 -29.97 7.24 0.98
C LEU A 80 -30.51 8.02 -0.23
N ALA A 81 -29.62 8.47 -1.12
CA ALA A 81 -30.01 9.17 -2.34
C ALA A 81 -30.73 8.24 -3.34
N LYS A 82 -30.41 6.93 -3.35
CA LYS A 82 -31.19 5.93 -4.11
C LYS A 82 -32.57 5.72 -3.51
N GLU A 83 -32.66 5.60 -2.18
CA GLU A 83 -33.95 5.39 -1.49
C GLU A 83 -34.91 6.57 -1.67
N THR A 84 -34.36 7.79 -1.72
CA THR A 84 -35.13 9.02 -1.94
C THR A 84 -35.32 9.38 -3.42
N ASN A 85 -34.80 8.55 -4.33
CA ASN A 85 -34.82 8.76 -5.78
C ASN A 85 -34.25 10.13 -6.22
N ASN A 86 -33.29 10.66 -5.45
CA ASN A 86 -32.68 11.96 -5.71
C ASN A 86 -31.44 11.81 -6.61
N GLN A 87 -31.69 11.82 -7.92
CA GLN A 87 -30.65 11.60 -8.94
C GLN A 87 -29.52 12.63 -8.89
N GLN A 88 -29.82 13.89 -8.56
CA GLN A 88 -28.82 14.95 -8.47
C GLN A 88 -27.80 14.69 -7.36
N ILE A 89 -28.27 14.22 -6.19
CA ILE A 89 -27.39 13.84 -5.08
C ILE A 89 -26.56 12.60 -5.48
N LEU A 90 -27.16 11.61 -6.14
CA LEU A 90 -26.44 10.43 -6.61
C LEU A 90 -25.28 10.78 -7.53
N ASP A 91 -25.53 11.63 -8.53
CA ASP A 91 -24.51 12.03 -9.49
C ASP A 91 -23.38 12.82 -8.81
N THR A 92 -23.73 13.68 -7.84
CA THR A 92 -22.76 14.44 -7.05
C THR A 92 -21.89 13.53 -6.18
N VAL A 93 -22.49 12.54 -5.52
CA VAL A 93 -21.77 11.56 -4.70
C VAL A 93 -20.84 10.70 -5.54
N ASN A 94 -21.29 10.24 -6.71
CA ASN A 94 -20.46 9.45 -7.62
C ASN A 94 -19.23 10.23 -8.09
N LYS A 95 -19.39 11.52 -8.40
CA LYS A 95 -18.27 12.41 -8.73
C LYS A 95 -17.31 12.57 -7.55
N ALA A 96 -17.83 12.76 -6.34
CA ALA A 96 -17.01 12.88 -5.14
C ALA A 96 -16.19 11.60 -4.86
N ILE A 97 -16.78 10.41 -5.02
CA ILE A 97 -16.06 9.13 -4.89
C ILE A 97 -14.95 9.01 -5.93
N ALA A 98 -15.22 9.38 -7.19
CA ALA A 98 -14.21 9.34 -8.24
C ALA A 98 -13.01 10.27 -7.96
N LEU A 99 -13.26 11.47 -7.43
CA LEU A 99 -12.21 12.42 -7.02
C LEU A 99 -11.37 11.87 -5.85
N VAL A 100 -12.00 11.19 -4.88
CA VAL A 100 -11.29 10.52 -3.80
C VAL A 100 -10.36 9.43 -4.34
N ASP A 101 -10.84 8.61 -5.28
CA ASP A 101 -10.03 7.55 -5.89
C ASP A 101 -8.85 8.12 -6.70
N GLN A 102 -9.07 9.20 -7.47
CA GLN A 102 -8.01 9.92 -8.18
C GLN A 102 -6.97 10.50 -7.22
N THR A 103 -7.41 11.08 -6.10
CA THR A 103 -6.53 11.67 -5.09
C THR A 103 -5.64 10.61 -4.44
N ILE A 104 -6.21 9.46 -4.07
CA ILE A 104 -5.44 8.33 -3.53
C ILE A 104 -4.43 7.86 -4.56
N ALA A 105 -4.83 7.71 -5.82
CA ALA A 105 -3.91 7.20 -6.82
C ALA A 105 -2.77 8.18 -7.13
N ALA A 106 -3.05 9.48 -7.24
CA ALA A 106 -2.03 10.51 -7.40
C ALA A 106 -1.04 10.52 -6.21
N ALA A 107 -1.55 10.40 -4.98
CA ALA A 107 -0.71 10.34 -3.78
C ALA A 107 0.22 9.12 -3.75
N PHE A 108 -0.16 8.02 -4.40
CA PHE A 108 0.62 6.77 -4.44
C PHE A 108 1.31 6.51 -5.79
N ASN A 109 1.29 7.47 -6.72
CA ASN A 109 1.76 7.30 -8.10
C ASN A 109 1.20 6.04 -8.78
N LEU A 110 -0.05 5.69 -8.47
CA LEU A 110 -0.75 4.58 -9.10
C LEU A 110 -1.28 5.03 -10.45
N ASN A 111 -1.02 4.25 -11.50
CA ASN A 111 -1.55 4.53 -12.82
C ASN A 111 -3.07 4.27 -12.80
N VAL A 112 -3.89 5.32 -12.75
CA VAL A 112 -5.35 5.19 -12.88
C VAL A 112 -5.67 5.21 -14.37
N PRO A 113 -6.41 4.24 -14.91
CA PRO A 113 -6.94 4.40 -16.26
C PRO A 113 -7.83 5.65 -16.29
N ASP A 114 -7.45 6.62 -17.12
CA ASP A 114 -8.24 7.80 -17.42
C ASP A 114 -9.64 7.37 -17.88
N LYS A 115 -10.63 7.49 -17.00
CA LYS A 115 -12.01 7.69 -17.45
C LYS A 115 -12.16 9.18 -17.69
N SER A 116 -11.72 9.62 -18.87
CA SER A 116 -12.10 10.92 -19.40
C SER A 116 -13.62 11.04 -19.30
N PRO A 117 -14.18 12.11 -18.72
CA PRO A 117 -15.57 12.44 -18.93
C PRO A 117 -15.69 12.83 -20.40
N SER A 118 -16.29 11.94 -21.19
CA SER A 118 -16.77 12.24 -22.53
C SER A 118 -17.68 13.46 -22.44
N SER A 119 -17.15 14.64 -22.79
CA SER A 119 -17.95 15.79 -23.16
C SER A 119 -18.80 15.36 -24.37
N GLN A 120 -20.09 15.11 -24.14
CA GLN A 120 -21.07 15.16 -25.22
C GLN A 120 -21.24 16.64 -25.57
N GLU A 121 -20.47 17.11 -26.55
CA GLU A 121 -20.83 18.32 -27.28
C GLU A 121 -21.90 17.96 -28.31
N THR A 122 -22.90 18.83 -28.33
CA THR A 122 -24.12 18.78 -29.15
C THR A 122 -23.83 19.37 -30.54
#